data_AF-A0A929JXA6-F1
#
_entry.id   AF-A0A929JXA6-F1
#
_cell.length_a   1.000
_cell.length_b   1.000
_cell.length_c   1.000
_cell.angle_alpha   90.00
_cell.angle_beta   90.00
_cell.angle_gamma   90.00
#
_symmetry.space_group_name_H-M   'P 1'
#
loop_
_entity.id
_entity.type
_entity.pdbx_description
1 polymer ?
#
loop_
_entity_poly.entity_id
_entity_poly.type
_entity_poly.pdbx_seq_one_letter_code
_entity_poly.pdbx_strand_id
1 'polypeptide(L)'
;MDSEHFEAFWWPTGQGGSGKLLVYEKQFYVCLKLNMAQKPTLIFCCSKDLEWDDNDTGYLLSFNKPFFPKGVWCNFEGIHLFKNINPISIELEDEDVKTLSPIFDKVFNSVELAYIYKYDLIRTYIFQIIHLSIKIHLQRTDIVKSPIRYARLTTCGIDMFVRIKLGHKQ
;
A
#
# COMPACT_ATOMS: atom_id res chain seq x y z
N MET A 1 4.08 4.83 -26.65
CA MET A 1 3.63 4.43 -25.30
C MET A 1 2.30 3.75 -25.49
N ASP A 2 2.30 2.42 -25.50
CA ASP A 2 1.06 1.66 -25.57
C ASP A 2 0.28 1.88 -24.28
N SER A 3 -1.02 2.09 -24.42
CA SER A 3 -1.91 2.32 -23.29
C SER A 3 -2.99 1.27 -23.28
N GLU A 4 -2.98 0.43 -22.25
CA GLU A 4 -4.03 -0.56 -22.02
C GLU A 4 -5.24 0.15 -21.40
N HIS A 5 -6.41 -0.07 -21.98
CA HIS A 5 -7.68 0.35 -21.40
C HIS A 5 -8.23 -0.82 -20.62
N PHE A 6 -8.64 -0.58 -19.38
CA PHE A 6 -9.25 -1.61 -18.55
C PHE A 6 -10.58 -1.12 -18.00
N GLU A 7 -11.54 -2.02 -17.91
CA GLU A 7 -12.77 -1.82 -17.16
C GLU A 7 -12.59 -2.48 -15.80
N ALA A 8 -12.90 -1.75 -14.74
CA ALA A 8 -12.84 -2.23 -13.37
C ALA A 8 -14.21 -2.04 -12.71
N PHE A 9 -14.62 -3.02 -11.91
CA PHE A 9 -15.84 -2.96 -11.11
C PHE A 9 -15.44 -2.85 -9.63
N TRP A 10 -15.91 -1.79 -8.99
CA TRP A 10 -15.63 -1.48 -7.60
C TRP A 10 -16.51 -2.34 -6.69
N TRP A 11 -15.90 -3.06 -5.74
CA TRP A 11 -16.62 -3.79 -4.70
C TRP A 11 -16.60 -2.99 -3.38
N PRO A 12 -17.70 -2.94 -2.59
CA PRO A 12 -18.98 -3.64 -2.76
C PRO A 12 -20.03 -2.86 -3.57
N THR A 13 -19.70 -1.65 -4.04
CA THR A 13 -20.67 -0.71 -4.62
C THR A 13 -21.18 -1.13 -6.01
N GLY A 14 -20.48 -2.03 -6.70
CA GLY A 14 -20.81 -2.50 -8.05
C GLY A 14 -20.63 -1.43 -9.12
N GLN A 15 -20.05 -0.28 -8.79
CA GLN A 15 -19.83 0.80 -9.74
C GLN A 15 -18.72 0.40 -10.72
N GLY A 16 -18.97 0.55 -12.01
CA GLY A 16 -17.97 0.35 -13.05
C GLY A 16 -17.17 1.63 -13.31
N GLY A 17 -15.89 1.49 -13.60
CA GLY A 17 -15.01 2.58 -14.04
C GLY A 17 -14.07 2.11 -15.14
N SER A 18 -13.84 2.97 -16.15
CA SER A 18 -12.83 2.74 -17.18
C SER A 18 -11.54 3.46 -16.80
N GLY A 19 -10.44 2.73 -16.70
CA GLY A 19 -9.10 3.26 -16.45
C GLY A 19 -8.21 3.15 -17.67
N LYS A 20 -7.25 4.08 -17.79
CA LYS A 20 -6.17 3.99 -18.77
C LYS A 20 -4.86 3.72 -18.04
N LEU A 21 -4.30 2.53 -18.22
CA LEU A 21 -2.98 2.20 -17.69
C LEU A 21 -1.92 2.75 -18.66
N LEU A 22 -1.20 3.78 -18.22
CA LEU A 22 -0.03 4.26 -18.95
C LEU A 22 1.13 3.31 -18.66
N VAL A 23 1.61 2.57 -19.66
CA VAL A 23 2.74 1.66 -19.49
C VAL A 23 4.02 2.50 -19.32
N TYR A 24 4.57 2.47 -18.11
CA TYR A 24 5.87 3.08 -17.78
C TYR A 24 6.94 1.98 -17.67
N GLU A 25 8.21 2.33 -17.92
CA GLU A 25 9.34 1.40 -17.86
C GLU A 25 9.44 0.63 -16.53
N LYS A 26 8.97 1.23 -15.42
CA LYS A 26 8.95 0.58 -14.11
C LYS A 26 7.72 1.00 -13.32
N GLN A 27 6.83 0.05 -13.10
CA GLN A 27 5.62 0.19 -12.29
C GLN A 27 5.72 -0.71 -11.05
N PHE A 28 5.15 -0.24 -9.96
CA PHE A 28 5.03 -0.96 -8.72
C PHE A 28 3.54 -1.19 -8.45
N TYR A 29 3.23 -2.41 -8.01
CA TYR A 29 1.88 -2.82 -7.70
C TYR A 29 1.80 -3.27 -6.24
N VAL A 30 0.72 -2.84 -5.59
CA VAL A 30 0.34 -3.29 -4.25
C VAL A 30 -1.10 -3.73 -4.33
N CYS A 31 -1.35 -4.99 -3.96
CA CYS A 31 -2.62 -5.64 -4.20
C CYS A 31 -3.10 -6.31 -2.91
N LEU A 32 -4.25 -5.87 -2.39
CA LEU A 32 -4.91 -6.50 -1.25
C LEU A 32 -6.05 -7.36 -1.79
N LYS A 33 -5.89 -8.68 -1.77
CA LYS A 33 -6.88 -9.67 -2.20
C LYS A 33 -7.69 -10.15 -0.99
N LEU A 34 -9.00 -9.95 -1.03
CA LEU A 34 -10.00 -10.32 -0.03
C LEU A 34 -10.87 -11.46 -0.59
N ASN A 35 -10.25 -12.60 -0.87
CA ASN A 35 -11.01 -13.75 -1.34
C ASN A 35 -11.83 -14.35 -0.18
N MET A 36 -13.10 -14.73 -0.40
CA MET A 36 -13.92 -15.35 0.64
C MET A 36 -13.59 -16.83 0.90
N ALA A 37 -12.98 -17.51 -0.08
CA ALA A 37 -12.61 -18.93 -0.02
C ALA A 37 -11.16 -19.18 0.40
N GLN A 38 -10.30 -18.17 0.31
CA GLN A 38 -8.89 -18.25 0.72
C GLN A 38 -8.58 -17.15 1.74
N LYS A 39 -7.45 -17.28 2.45
CA LYS A 39 -7.04 -16.22 3.38
C LYS A 39 -6.78 -14.91 2.62
N PRO A 40 -7.20 -13.77 3.18
CA PRO A 40 -6.84 -12.47 2.63
C PRO A 40 -5.32 -12.36 2.49
N THR A 41 -4.86 -11.82 1.37
CA THR A 41 -3.44 -11.82 1.01
C THR A 41 -3.03 -10.46 0.46
N LEU A 42 -1.89 -9.95 0.92
CA LEU A 42 -1.28 -8.73 0.41
C LEU A 42 -0.09 -9.07 -0.48
N ILE A 43 -0.11 -8.57 -1.71
CA ILE A 43 0.83 -8.91 -2.78
C ILE A 43 1.59 -7.64 -3.21
N PHE A 44 2.91 -7.76 -3.32
CA PHE A 44 3.80 -6.72 -3.85
C PHE A 44 4.52 -7.24 -5.08
N CYS A 45 4.47 -6.50 -6.20
CA CYS A 45 5.21 -6.87 -7.41
C CYS A 45 5.66 -5.66 -8.23
N CYS A 46 6.67 -5.89 -9.08
CA CYS A 46 7.23 -4.91 -10.01
C CYS A 46 7.01 -5.31 -11.49
N SER A 47 6.37 -6.45 -11.74
CA SER A 47 6.03 -6.99 -13.06
C SER A 47 4.52 -7.06 -13.23
N LYS A 48 4.06 -7.07 -14.49
CA LYS A 48 2.64 -7.16 -14.87
C LYS A 48 2.01 -8.54 -14.59
N ASP A 49 2.79 -9.53 -14.17
CA ASP A 49 2.35 -10.92 -13.95
C ASP A 49 1.56 -11.09 -12.64
N LEU A 50 0.54 -10.26 -12.44
CA LEU A 50 -0.41 -10.39 -11.34
C LEU A 50 -1.62 -11.18 -11.84
N GLU A 51 -1.81 -12.38 -11.32
CA GLU A 51 -3.01 -13.16 -11.58
C GLU A 51 -4.17 -12.67 -10.68
N TRP A 52 -5.29 -12.31 -11.30
CA TRP A 52 -6.52 -11.88 -10.64
C TRP A 52 -7.71 -12.64 -11.26
N ASP A 53 -8.50 -13.30 -10.43
CA ASP A 53 -9.72 -14.03 -10.84
C ASP A 53 -10.93 -13.09 -10.78
N ASP A 54 -11.94 -13.31 -11.63
CA ASP A 54 -13.18 -12.52 -11.65
C ASP A 54 -13.94 -12.55 -10.32
N ASN A 55 -13.75 -13.60 -9.51
CA ASN A 55 -14.36 -13.73 -8.18
C ASN A 55 -13.51 -13.08 -7.06
N ASP A 56 -12.30 -12.63 -7.37
CA ASP A 56 -11.47 -11.96 -6.40
C ASP A 56 -11.99 -10.55 -6.13
N THR A 57 -12.14 -10.22 -4.85
CA THR A 57 -12.44 -8.85 -4.41
C THR A 57 -11.22 -8.25 -3.73
N GLY A 58 -11.11 -6.93 -3.72
CA GLY A 58 -10.04 -6.25 -3.01
C GLY A 58 -9.60 -4.94 -3.66
N TYR A 59 -8.35 -4.58 -3.42
CA TYR A 59 -7.79 -3.30 -3.85
C TYR A 59 -6.54 -3.53 -4.69
N LEU A 60 -6.49 -2.90 -5.86
CA LEU A 60 -5.31 -2.85 -6.71
C LEU A 60 -4.80 -1.41 -6.78
N LEU A 61 -3.57 -1.20 -6.32
CA LEU A 61 -2.87 0.07 -6.40
C LEU A 61 -1.65 -0.09 -7.31
N SER A 62 -1.53 0.78 -8.31
CA SER A 62 -0.34 0.88 -9.15
C SER A 62 0.25 2.28 -9.10
N PHE A 63 1.57 2.39 -9.05
CA PHE A 63 2.28 3.67 -9.15
C PHE A 63 3.64 3.52 -9.83
N ASN A 64 4.19 4.63 -10.31
CA ASN A 64 5.51 4.67 -10.93
C ASN A 64 6.51 5.45 -10.07
N LYS A 65 7.80 5.35 -10.39
CA LYS A 65 8.86 6.05 -9.67
C LYS A 65 8.68 7.59 -9.66
N PRO A 66 8.31 8.27 -10.76
CA PRO A 66 8.05 9.71 -10.76
C PRO A 66 6.94 10.16 -9.83
N PHE A 67 5.99 9.30 -9.49
CA PHE A 67 4.94 9.62 -8.52
C PHE A 67 5.53 10.01 -7.16
N PHE A 68 6.71 9.50 -6.81
CA PHE A 68 7.43 9.86 -5.58
C PHE A 68 8.65 10.74 -5.91
N PRO A 69 8.56 12.07 -5.72
CA PRO A 69 9.68 12.98 -6.01
C PRO A 69 10.90 12.67 -5.12
N LYS A 70 12.11 12.81 -5.67
CA LYS A 70 13.39 12.38 -5.06
C LYS A 70 13.52 12.76 -3.57
N GLY A 71 13.79 11.76 -2.72
CA GLY A 71 14.03 11.90 -1.28
C GLY A 71 14.44 10.57 -0.61
N VAL A 72 14.78 10.59 0.68
CA VAL A 72 15.32 9.43 1.45
C VAL A 72 14.38 8.20 1.43
N TRP A 73 13.07 8.44 1.30
CA TRP A 73 12.02 7.41 1.32
C TRP A 73 11.64 6.89 -0.07
N CYS A 74 12.34 7.31 -1.14
CA CYS A 74 11.90 7.11 -2.53
C CYS A 74 12.64 5.98 -3.26
N ASN A 75 13.47 5.19 -2.56
CA ASN A 75 14.12 4.03 -3.16
C ASN A 75 13.28 2.75 -2.96
N PHE A 76 12.12 2.67 -3.64
CA PHE A 76 11.25 1.48 -3.60
C PHE A 76 11.99 0.21 -4.02
N GLU A 77 12.97 0.33 -4.91
CA GLU A 77 13.82 -0.77 -5.37
C GLU A 77 14.69 -1.35 -4.24
N GLY A 78 14.97 -0.56 -3.20
CA GLY A 78 15.67 -0.99 -2.00
C GLY A 78 14.76 -1.60 -0.93
N ILE A 79 13.43 -1.54 -1.10
CA ILE A 79 12.47 -2.15 -0.19
C ILE A 79 12.38 -3.63 -0.54
N HIS A 80 12.57 -4.50 0.46
CA HIS A 80 12.56 -5.95 0.28
C HIS A 80 11.29 -6.47 -0.42
N LEU A 81 10.15 -5.84 -0.18
CA LEU A 81 8.85 -6.17 -0.80
C LEU A 81 8.81 -5.97 -2.33
N PHE A 82 9.66 -5.10 -2.89
CA PHE A 82 9.72 -4.79 -4.32
C PHE A 82 11.02 -5.24 -4.98
N LYS A 83 11.92 -5.88 -4.22
CA LYS A 83 13.28 -6.21 -4.67
C LYS A 83 13.32 -7.41 -5.61
N ASN A 84 12.38 -8.34 -5.44
CA ASN A 84 12.34 -9.58 -6.21
C ASN A 84 11.53 -9.39 -7.51
N ILE A 85 11.93 -10.11 -8.56
CA ILE A 85 11.15 -10.21 -9.81
C ILE A 85 9.81 -10.90 -9.52
N ASN A 86 9.84 -11.93 -8.66
CA ASN A 86 8.65 -12.66 -8.26
C ASN A 86 7.82 -11.84 -7.24
N PRO A 87 6.48 -11.87 -7.35
CA PRO A 87 5.60 -11.27 -6.37
C PRO A 87 5.86 -11.79 -4.95
N ILE A 88 5.84 -10.89 -3.97
CA ILE A 88 5.88 -11.25 -2.55
C ILE A 88 4.44 -11.24 -2.02
N SER A 89 3.96 -12.40 -1.61
CA SER A 89 2.64 -12.59 -1.02
C SER A 89 2.75 -12.74 0.50
N ILE A 90 1.92 -12.00 1.21
CA ILE A 90 1.83 -12.00 2.67
C ILE A 90 0.40 -12.41 3.03
N GLU A 91 0.22 -13.60 3.59
CA GLU A 91 -1.07 -13.98 4.18
C GLU A 91 -1.41 -13.02 5.32
N LEU A 92 -2.67 -12.60 5.40
CA LEU A 92 -3.17 -11.67 6.40
C LEU A 92 -4.15 -12.35 7.37
N GLU A 93 -4.18 -11.83 8.58
CA GLU A 93 -5.23 -12.12 9.56
C GLU A 93 -6.31 -11.04 9.51
N ASP A 94 -7.49 -11.32 10.08
CA ASP A 94 -8.62 -10.40 10.10
C ASP A 94 -8.26 -9.03 10.69
N GLU A 95 -7.37 -8.99 11.68
CA GLU A 95 -6.89 -7.75 12.29
C GLU A 95 -6.02 -6.91 11.35
N ASP A 96 -5.20 -7.54 10.50
CA ASP A 96 -4.44 -6.83 9.48
C ASP A 96 -5.36 -6.24 8.44
N VAL A 97 -6.38 -7.01 8.00
CA VAL A 97 -7.37 -6.55 7.02
C VAL A 97 -8.14 -5.36 7.58
N LYS A 98 -8.57 -5.41 8.85
CA LYS A 98 -9.21 -4.29 9.56
C LYS A 98 -8.30 -3.07 9.66
N THR A 99 -6.98 -3.27 9.70
CA THR A 99 -6.00 -2.19 9.77
C THR A 99 -5.69 -1.58 8.40
N LEU A 100 -5.55 -2.41 7.37
CA LEU A 100 -5.12 -2.02 6.03
C LEU A 100 -6.24 -1.49 5.16
N SER A 101 -7.41 -2.15 5.15
CA SER A 101 -8.53 -1.79 4.25
C SER A 101 -8.95 -0.32 4.38
N PRO A 102 -9.08 0.25 5.60
CA PRO A 102 -9.44 1.67 5.74
C PRO A 102 -8.40 2.63 5.14
N ILE A 103 -7.14 2.21 4.97
CA ILE A 103 -6.10 3.03 4.35
C ILE A 103 -6.23 2.96 2.83
N PHE A 104 -6.56 1.79 2.26
CA PHE A 104 -6.90 1.67 0.84
C PHE A 104 -8.15 2.49 0.50
N ASP A 105 -9.18 2.47 1.34
CA ASP A 105 -10.36 3.32 1.19
C ASP A 105 -10.00 4.81 1.17
N LYS A 106 -9.09 5.23 2.05
CA LYS A 106 -8.59 6.62 2.05
C LYS A 106 -7.85 6.97 0.77
N VAL A 107 -7.06 6.06 0.21
CA VAL A 107 -6.42 6.27 -1.11
C VAL A 107 -7.51 6.44 -2.17
N PHE A 108 -8.44 5.51 -2.26
CA PHE A 108 -9.52 5.51 -3.25
C PHE A 108 -10.33 6.81 -3.20
N ASN A 109 -10.86 7.15 -2.02
CA ASN A 109 -11.63 8.37 -1.81
C ASN A 109 -10.83 9.63 -2.14
N SER A 110 -9.52 9.63 -1.90
CA SER A 110 -8.65 10.79 -2.17
C SER A 110 -8.42 11.05 -3.65
N VAL A 111 -8.56 10.03 -4.53
CA VAL A 111 -8.39 10.20 -5.97
C VAL A 111 -9.44 11.17 -6.53
N GLU A 112 -10.68 11.05 -6.05
CA GLU A 112 -11.83 11.84 -6.50
C GLU A 112 -11.92 13.23 -5.85
N LEU A 113 -11.13 13.51 -4.81
CA LEU A 113 -11.18 14.80 -4.12
C LEU A 113 -10.74 15.97 -5.04
N ALA A 114 -11.40 17.10 -4.87
CA ALA A 114 -11.01 18.41 -5.44
C ALA A 114 -10.00 19.13 -4.54
N TYR A 115 -9.10 18.40 -3.87
CA TYR A 115 -8.10 18.96 -2.98
C TYR A 115 -6.74 19.12 -3.68
N ILE A 116 -6.15 20.31 -3.57
CA ILE A 116 -4.91 20.66 -4.27
C ILE A 116 -3.71 19.78 -3.87
N TYR A 117 -3.66 19.30 -2.62
CA TYR A 117 -2.60 18.42 -2.12
C TYR A 117 -3.03 16.94 -2.03
N LYS A 118 -4.06 16.53 -2.81
CA LYS A 118 -4.57 15.14 -2.76
C LYS A 118 -3.51 14.09 -3.06
N TYR A 119 -2.59 14.38 -3.98
CA TYR A 119 -1.52 13.44 -4.33
C TYR A 119 -0.46 13.31 -3.24
N ASP A 120 -0.23 14.36 -2.44
CA ASP A 120 0.63 14.26 -1.25
C ASP A 120 -0.02 13.37 -0.19
N LEU A 121 -1.33 13.54 0.02
CA LEU A 121 -2.10 12.71 0.93
C LEU A 121 -2.11 11.24 0.49
N ILE A 122 -2.33 10.98 -0.81
CA ILE A 122 -2.25 9.63 -1.39
C ILE A 122 -0.87 9.02 -1.15
N ARG A 123 0.22 9.75 -1.41
CA ARG A 123 1.59 9.26 -1.15
C ARG A 123 1.77 8.85 0.30
N THR A 124 1.28 9.66 1.25
CA THR A 124 1.34 9.35 2.68
C THR A 124 0.62 8.03 3.01
N TYR A 125 -0.58 7.82 2.45
CA TYR A 125 -1.31 6.56 2.66
C TYR A 125 -0.61 5.36 2.03
N ILE A 126 -0.03 5.50 0.82
CA ILE A 126 0.75 4.44 0.19
C ILE A 126 1.97 4.08 1.05
N PHE A 127 2.68 5.07 1.58
CA PHE A 127 3.78 4.82 2.52
C PHE A 127 3.30 4.12 3.79
N GLN A 128 2.15 4.52 4.32
CA GLN A 128 1.56 3.86 5.49
C GLN A 128 1.26 2.39 5.20
N ILE A 129 0.68 2.06 4.05
CA ILE A 129 0.45 0.68 3.60
C ILE A 129 1.79 -0.07 3.59
N ILE A 130 2.78 0.44 2.84
CA ILE A 130 4.09 -0.23 2.70
C ILE A 130 4.75 -0.49 4.06
N HIS A 131 4.76 0.49 4.96
CA HIS A 131 5.38 0.32 6.28
C HIS A 131 4.64 -0.67 7.18
N LEU A 132 3.31 -0.66 7.15
CA LEU A 132 2.51 -1.67 7.87
C LEU A 132 2.77 -3.06 7.31
N SER A 133 2.87 -3.21 5.99
CA SER A 133 3.18 -4.48 5.34
C SER A 133 4.56 -5.00 5.71
N ILE A 134 5.58 -4.13 5.76
CA ILE A 134 6.92 -4.50 6.24
C ILE A 134 6.85 -5.00 7.68
N LYS A 135 6.14 -4.27 8.56
CA LYS A 135 5.95 -4.66 9.96
C LYS A 135 5.32 -6.05 10.07
N ILE A 136 4.21 -6.27 9.37
CA ILE A 136 3.48 -7.55 9.34
C ILE A 136 4.39 -8.67 8.81
N HIS A 137 5.06 -8.44 7.68
CA HIS A 137 5.95 -9.42 7.07
C HIS A 137 7.10 -9.83 8.01
N LEU A 138 7.73 -8.86 8.69
CA LEU A 138 8.80 -9.13 9.65
C LEU A 138 8.31 -9.89 10.88
N GLN A 139 7.08 -9.59 11.36
CA GLN A 139 6.46 -10.33 12.47
C GLN A 139 6.16 -11.79 12.12
N ARG A 140 5.88 -12.10 10.84
CA ARG A 140 5.50 -13.45 10.38
C ARG A 140 6.66 -14.33 9.94
N THR A 141 7.75 -13.74 9.49
CA THR A 141 8.86 -14.48 8.88
C THR A 141 9.99 -14.80 9.87
N ASP A 142 9.85 -14.41 11.15
CA ASP A 142 10.89 -14.51 12.18
C ASP A 142 12.26 -13.90 11.74
N ILE A 143 12.26 -13.05 10.72
CA ILE A 143 13.46 -12.37 10.20
C ILE A 143 13.79 -11.21 11.14
N VAL A 144 14.26 -11.52 12.35
CA VAL A 144 15.00 -10.59 13.19
C VAL A 144 16.28 -11.24 13.67
N LYS A 145 17.32 -11.16 12.83
CA LYS A 145 18.73 -11.32 13.28
C LYS A 145 19.69 -10.35 12.59
N SER A 146 19.27 -9.13 12.26
CA SER A 146 20.20 -7.99 12.33
C SER A 146 19.49 -6.65 12.13
N PRO A 147 19.58 -5.70 13.07
CA PRO A 147 19.06 -4.35 12.91
C PRO A 147 19.98 -3.54 11.98
N ILE A 148 20.09 -3.90 10.70
CA ILE A 148 21.02 -3.24 9.78
C ILE A 148 20.30 -2.20 8.91
N ARG A 149 20.76 -0.95 9.10
CA ARG A 149 20.53 0.30 8.35
C ARG A 149 19.31 1.17 8.64
N TYR A 150 18.10 0.65 8.81
CA TYR A 150 16.94 1.53 9.07
C TYR A 150 16.92 2.10 10.49
N ALA A 151 17.44 1.36 11.48
CA ALA A 151 17.52 1.79 12.88
C ALA A 151 18.48 2.96 13.12
N ARG A 152 19.41 3.25 12.19
CA ARG A 152 20.39 4.35 12.34
C ARG A 152 19.90 5.70 11.83
N LEU A 153 18.75 5.78 11.16
CA LEU A 153 18.26 7.00 10.53
C LEU A 153 17.13 7.70 11.32
N THR A 154 16.66 7.14 12.43
CA THR A 154 15.47 7.65 13.16
C THR A 154 15.75 8.14 14.58
N THR A 155 16.99 8.48 14.93
CA THR A 155 17.33 9.01 16.27
C THR A 155 17.19 10.54 16.39
N CYS A 156 16.40 11.17 15.54
CA CYS A 156 15.84 12.51 15.80
C CYS A 156 14.35 12.30 16.09
N GLY A 157 14.08 11.75 17.27
CA GLY A 157 12.78 11.23 17.66
C GLY A 157 11.87 12.30 18.25
N ILE A 158 10.56 12.13 18.04
CA ILE A 158 9.54 12.75 18.87
C ILE A 158 9.89 12.45 20.33
N ASP A 159 10.20 13.48 21.10
CA ASP A 159 10.62 13.38 22.50
C ASP A 159 9.45 12.98 23.41
N MET A 160 8.23 13.42 23.08
CA MET A 160 7.03 13.12 23.86
C MET A 160 5.76 13.16 23.00
N PHE A 161 4.88 12.16 23.16
CA PHE A 161 3.51 12.16 22.60
C PHE A 161 2.55 11.62 23.67
N VAL A 162 1.64 12.46 24.18
CA VAL A 162 0.72 12.09 25.28
C VAL A 162 -0.73 12.25 24.81
N ARG A 163 -1.56 11.23 25.05
CA ARG A 163 -3.02 11.30 24.87
C ARG A 163 -3.65 11.83 26.16
N ILE A 164 -4.10 13.08 26.16
CA ILE A 164 -4.76 13.72 27.32
C ILE A 164 -6.26 13.80 27.07
N LYS A 165 -7.08 13.44 28.07
CA LYS A 165 -8.54 13.69 28.08
C LYS A 165 -8.81 14.89 28.96
N LEU A 166 -9.24 16.00 28.38
CA LEU A 166 -9.63 17.20 29.14
C LEU A 166 -11.06 17.02 29.68
N GLY A 167 -11.28 17.42 30.93
CA GLY A 167 -12.61 17.49 31.55
C GLY A 167 -12.90 18.92 31.98
N HIS A 168 -14.14 19.38 31.78
CA HIS A 168 -14.61 20.62 32.39
C HIS A 168 -15.03 20.35 33.84
N LYS A 169 -14.54 21.19 34.77
CA LYS A 169 -15.03 21.20 36.15
C LYS A 169 -16.43 21.81 36.14
N GLN A 170 -17.43 21.09 36.64
CA GLN A 170 -18.74 21.65 36.99
C GLN A 170 -18.60 22.64 38.15
#